data_AF-A0A090XF77-F1
#
_entry.id   AF-A0A090XF77-F1
#
_cell.length_a   1.000
_cell.length_b   1.000
_cell.length_c   1.000
_cell.angle_alpha   90.00
_cell.angle_beta   90.00
_cell.angle_gamma   90.00
#
_symmetry.space_group_name_H-M   'P 1'
#
loop_
_entity.id
_entity.type
_entity.pdbx_description
1 polymer ?
#
loop_
_entity_poly.entity_id
_entity_poly.type
_entity_poly.pdbx_seq_one_letter_code
_entity_poly.pdbx_strand_id
1 'polypeptide(L)'
;GFKIADLLQKLGVVLNIPPFLNRGKFSVEEVEETQDIAALRIHVERRIQRIKTFHIFDRPFPISLAPLANQIWTVCTILTNMQSPLMKDSE
;
A
#
# COMPACT_ATOMS: atom_id res chain seq x y z
N GLY A 1 4.70 -9.75 -2.40
CA GLY A 1 5.08 -8.53 -3.15
C GLY A 1 4.31 -8.45 -4.45
N PHE A 2 4.36 -7.31 -5.13
CA PHE A 2 3.76 -7.14 -6.45
C PHE A 2 4.73 -7.62 -7.53
N LYS A 3 4.25 -8.47 -8.44
CA LYS A 3 5.04 -8.99 -9.58
C LYS A 3 4.61 -8.28 -10.86
N ILE A 4 4.85 -6.97 -10.90
CA ILE A 4 4.44 -6.08 -12.01
C ILE A 4 5.59 -5.19 -12.52
N ALA A 5 6.83 -5.51 -12.15
CA ALA A 5 8.00 -4.72 -12.52
C ALA A 5 8.16 -4.58 -14.05
N ASP A 6 7.83 -5.64 -14.78
CA ASP A 6 7.80 -5.70 -16.25
C ASP A 6 6.78 -4.74 -16.86
N LEU A 7 5.62 -4.58 -16.23
CA LEU A 7 4.59 -3.63 -16.66
C LEU A 7 5.04 -2.18 -16.42
N LEU A 8 5.68 -1.92 -15.28
CA LEU A 8 6.12 -0.59 -14.87
C LEU A 8 7.37 -0.12 -15.61
N GLN A 9 8.24 -1.04 -16.03
CA GLN A 9 9.44 -0.72 -16.80
C GLN A 9 9.12 0.04 -18.08
N LYS A 10 8.00 -0.30 -18.75
CA LYS A 10 7.51 0.40 -19.95
C LYS A 10 7.14 1.87 -19.68
N LEU A 11 6.85 2.20 -18.43
CA LEU A 11 6.48 3.54 -17.97
C LEU A 11 7.67 4.27 -17.32
N GLY A 12 8.86 3.65 -17.25
CA GLY A 12 10.02 4.21 -16.54
C GLY A 12 9.84 4.27 -15.02
N VAL A 13 8.94 3.47 -14.45
CA VAL A 13 8.63 3.44 -13.01
C VAL A 13 9.26 2.22 -12.36
N VAL A 14 9.86 2.40 -11.18
CA VAL A 14 10.48 1.33 -10.37
C VAL A 14 9.57 0.98 -9.18
N LEU A 15 9.57 -0.29 -8.78
CA LEU A 15 8.88 -0.74 -7.57
C LEU A 15 9.72 -0.44 -6.33
N ASN A 16 9.15 0.35 -5.42
CA ASN A 16 9.73 0.58 -4.10
C ASN A 16 9.31 -0.56 -3.15
N ILE A 17 9.97 -1.71 -3.25
CA ILE A 17 9.72 -2.89 -2.41
C ILE A 17 11.02 -3.38 -1.79
N PRO A 18 10.98 -4.02 -0.60
CA PRO A 18 12.19 -4.55 0.01
C PRO A 18 12.94 -5.50 -0.92
N PRO A 19 14.29 -5.49 -0.88
CA PRO A 19 15.11 -6.41 -1.65
C PRO A 19 14.77 -7.88 -1.31
N PHE A 20 14.87 -8.75 -2.32
CA PHE A 20 14.71 -10.18 -2.12
C PHE A 20 16.00 -10.80 -1.57
N LEU A 21 15.89 -11.63 -0.54
CA LEU A 21 17.01 -12.35 0.02
C LEU A 21 17.48 -13.46 -0.93
N ASN A 22 18.57 -13.20 -1.67
CA ASN A 22 19.10 -14.14 -2.67
C ASN A 22 20.44 -14.77 -2.29
N ARG A 23 21.11 -14.25 -1.25
CA ARG A 23 22.52 -14.59 -0.90
C ARG A 23 22.67 -15.10 0.54
N GLY A 24 21.59 -15.58 1.15
CA GLY A 24 21.55 -16.14 2.51
C GLY A 24 21.48 -15.10 3.64
N LYS A 25 22.11 -13.93 3.49
CA LYS A 25 21.99 -12.76 4.39
C LYS A 25 21.92 -11.47 3.58
N PHE A 26 21.26 -10.46 4.13
CA PHE A 26 21.29 -9.10 3.59
C PHE A 26 22.62 -8.42 3.94
N SER A 27 23.10 -7.56 3.05
CA SER A 27 24.17 -6.62 3.38
C SER A 27 23.67 -5.53 4.35
N VAL A 28 24.58 -4.73 4.90
CA VAL A 28 24.20 -3.62 5.80
C VAL A 28 23.34 -2.60 5.04
N GLU A 29 23.70 -2.32 3.80
CA GLU A 29 23.00 -1.38 2.91
C GLU A 29 21.60 -1.90 2.55
N GLU A 30 21.45 -3.19 2.24
CA GLU A 30 20.14 -3.81 1.96
C GLU A 30 19.23 -3.78 3.21
N VAL A 31 19.81 -3.86 4.41
CA VAL A 31 19.06 -3.73 5.67
C VAL A 31 18.58 -2.29 5.88
N GLU A 32 19.44 -1.30 5.68
CA GLU A 32 19.06 0.13 5.77
C GLU A 32 17.97 0.47 4.76
N GLU A 33 18.13 0.08 3.50
CA GLU A 33 17.11 0.26 2.45
C GLU A 33 15.77 -0.38 2.86
N THR A 34 15.81 -1.59 3.42
CA THR A 34 14.60 -2.28 3.89
C THR A 34 13.92 -1.51 5.03
N GLN A 35 14.69 -0.92 5.94
CA GLN A 35 14.15 -0.13 7.05
C GLN A 35 13.46 1.14 6.54
N ASP A 36 14.06 1.85 5.59
CA ASP A 36 13.47 3.05 4.98
C ASP A 36 12.17 2.73 4.24
N ILE A 37 12.18 1.66 3.43
CA ILE A 37 10.98 1.20 2.71
C ILE A 37 9.89 0.80 3.69
N ALA A 38 10.24 0.09 4.77
CA ALA A 38 9.30 -0.32 5.81
C ALA A 38 8.69 0.89 6.53
N ALA A 39 9.50 1.91 6.85
CA ALA A 39 9.03 3.15 7.46
C ALA A 39 7.97 3.85 6.60
N LEU A 40 8.23 3.99 5.30
CA LEU A 40 7.27 4.55 4.35
C LEU A 40 6.00 3.68 4.23
N ARG A 41 6.16 2.35 4.22
CA ARG A 41 5.05 1.41 4.09
C ARG A 41 4.09 1.46 5.29
N ILE A 42 4.56 1.77 6.49
CA ILE A 42 3.70 1.98 7.66
C ILE A 42 2.61 3.03 7.39
N HIS A 43 2.94 4.12 6.67
CA HIS A 43 1.96 5.15 6.35
C HIS A 43 0.88 4.65 5.38
N VAL A 44 1.26 3.86 4.38
CA VAL A 44 0.33 3.21 3.45
C VAL A 44 -0.58 2.25 4.21
N GLU A 45 -0.04 1.44 5.13
CA GLU A 45 -0.82 0.48 5.93
C GLU A 45 -1.78 1.18 6.88
N ARG A 46 -1.38 2.28 7.52
CA ARG A 46 -2.28 3.11 8.34
C ARG A 46 -3.44 3.67 7.51
N ARG A 47 -3.19 4.08 6.27
CA ARG A 47 -4.24 4.56 5.37
C ARG A 47 -5.20 3.44 4.97
N ILE A 48 -4.67 2.28 4.59
CA ILE A 48 -5.47 1.08 4.29
C ILE A 48 -6.31 0.68 5.51
N GLN A 49 -5.76 0.76 6.72
CA GLN A 49 -6.49 0.42 7.94
C GLN A 49 -7.72 1.32 8.13
N ARG A 50 -7.61 2.64 7.86
CA ARG A 50 -8.76 3.55 7.89
C ARG A 50 -9.82 3.24 6.85
N ILE A 51 -9.42 2.70 5.69
CA ILE A 51 -10.39 2.24 4.68
C ILE A 51 -11.09 0.96 5.19
N LYS A 52 -10.34 0.06 5.82
CA LYS A 52 -10.89 -1.20 6.37
C LYS A 52 -11.88 -0.98 7.51
N THR A 53 -11.83 0.14 8.24
CA THR A 53 -12.82 0.42 9.30
C THR A 53 -14.25 0.63 8.78
N PHE A 54 -14.47 0.78 7.48
CA PHE A 54 -15.82 0.77 6.92
C PHE A 54 -16.45 -0.63 6.88
N HIS A 55 -15.66 -1.70 7.04
CA HIS A 55 -16.10 -3.10 7.07
C HIS A 55 -16.86 -3.59 5.82
N ILE A 56 -16.81 -2.83 4.72
CA ILE A 56 -17.54 -3.15 3.47
C ILE A 56 -16.99 -4.41 2.79
N PHE A 57 -15.67 -4.63 2.88
CA PHE A 57 -14.98 -5.74 2.21
C PHE A 57 -14.56 -6.86 3.18
N ASP A 58 -15.09 -6.87 4.40
CA ASP A 58 -14.75 -7.89 5.41
C ASP A 58 -15.34 -9.26 5.09
N ARG A 59 -16.40 -9.29 4.29
CA ARG A 59 -17.07 -10.50 3.82
C ARG A 59 -16.91 -10.64 2.31
N PRO A 60 -17.11 -11.86 1.75
CA PRO A 60 -17.11 -12.05 0.31
C PRO A 60 -18.02 -11.03 -0.38
N PHE A 61 -17.43 -10.28 -1.30
CA PHE A 61 -18.13 -9.23 -2.03
C PHE A 61 -19.06 -9.85 -3.08
N PRO A 62 -20.36 -9.52 -3.11
CA PRO A 62 -21.30 -10.12 -4.06
C PRO A 62 -20.88 -9.90 -5.52
N ILE A 63 -20.93 -10.95 -6.33
CA ILE A 63 -20.57 -10.88 -7.76
C ILE A 63 -21.48 -9.89 -8.51
N SER A 64 -22.75 -9.79 -8.13
CA SER A 64 -23.68 -8.81 -8.69
C SER A 64 -23.26 -7.36 -8.48
N LEU A 65 -22.46 -7.09 -7.44
CA LEU A 65 -21.93 -5.76 -7.13
C LEU A 65 -20.50 -5.57 -7.65
N ALA A 66 -19.84 -6.60 -8.18
CA ALA A 66 -18.45 -6.54 -8.66
C ALA A 66 -18.15 -5.34 -9.58
N PRO A 67 -19.04 -4.93 -10.51
CA PRO A 67 -18.82 -3.74 -11.33
C PRO A 67 -18.66 -2.43 -10.54
N LEU A 68 -19.21 -2.37 -9.32
CA LEU A 68 -19.15 -1.20 -8.44
C LEU A 68 -17.95 -1.21 -7.48
N ALA A 69 -17.19 -2.32 -7.41
CA ALA A 69 -16.12 -2.48 -6.42
C ALA A 69 -15.10 -1.34 -6.46
N ASN A 70 -14.70 -0.91 -7.67
CA ASN A 70 -13.76 0.20 -7.85
C ASN A 70 -14.33 1.54 -7.36
N GLN A 71 -15.61 1.80 -7.63
CA GLN A 71 -16.28 3.02 -7.19
C GLN A 71 -16.41 3.05 -5.66
N ILE A 72 -16.83 1.95 -5.06
CA ILE A 72 -16.95 1.80 -3.60
C ILE A 72 -15.58 2.02 -2.94
N TRP A 73 -14.52 1.37 -3.43
CA TRP A 73 -13.17 1.54 -2.93
C TRP A 73 -12.70 3.00 -3.02
N THR A 74 -12.95 3.66 -4.16
CA THR A 74 -12.60 5.06 -4.39
C THR A 74 -13.30 5.98 -3.40
N VAL A 75 -14.62 5.81 -3.21
CA VAL A 75 -15.41 6.60 -2.25
C VAL A 75 -14.88 6.40 -0.83
N CYS A 76 -14.62 5.17 -0.39
CA CYS A 76 -14.05 4.91 0.92
C CYS A 76 -12.70 5.62 1.10
N THR A 77 -11.85 5.59 0.07
CA THR A 77 -10.55 6.28 0.08
C THR A 77 -10.71 7.80 0.22
N ILE A 78 -11.65 8.39 -0.51
CA ILE A 78 -11.94 9.84 -0.43
C ILE A 78 -12.45 10.21 0.96
N LEU A 79 -13.38 9.43 1.54
CA LEU A 79 -13.93 9.69 2.86
C LEU A 79 -12.84 9.71 3.95
N THR A 80 -11.80 8.87 3.83
CA THR A 80 -10.67 8.92 4.79
C THR A 80 -9.83 10.20 4.73
N ASN A 81 -9.95 11.03 3.67
CA ASN A 81 -9.31 12.36 3.65
C ASN A 81 -9.97 13.34 4.62
N MET A 82 -11.23 13.10 5.02
CA MET A 82 -11.95 13.98 5.95
C MET A 82 -11.68 13.63 7.42
N GLN A 83 -10.82 12.64 7.67
CA GLN A 83 -10.37 12.26 9.01
C GLN A 83 -9.11 13.05 9.39
N SER A 84 -8.77 13.07 10.68
CA SER A 84 -7.55 13.74 11.17
C SER A 84 -6.30 13.30 10.40
N PRO A 85 -5.27 14.14 10.25
CA PRO A 85 -4.04 13.80 9.55
C PRO A 85 -3.42 12.47 10.04
N LEU A 86 -2.82 11.71 9.11
CA LEU A 86 -2.11 10.45 9.43
C LEU A 86 -0.70 10.69 9.99
N MET A 87 -0.15 11.86 9.73
CA MET A 87 1.13 12.33 10.20
C MET A 87 0.89 13.66 10.89
N LYS A 88 1.63 13.92 11.95
CA LYS A 88 1.73 15.28 12.48
C LYS A 88 2.57 16.09 11.50
N ASP A 89 2.24 17.35 11.32
CA ASP A 89 3.13 18.25 10.60
C ASP A 89 4.46 18.27 11.37
N SER A 90 5.56 18.08 10.64
CA SER A 90 6.90 18.26 11.19
C SER A 90 7.08 19.75 11.47
N GLU A 91 7.15 20.12 12.75
CA GLU A 91 7.67 21.42 13.19
C GLU A 91 9.12 21.63 12.72
#